data_AF-A0A835DIR1-F1
#
_entry.id   AF-A0A835DIR1-F1
#
_cell.length_a   1.000
_cell.length_b   1.000
_cell.length_c   1.000
_cell.angle_alpha   90.00
_cell.angle_beta   90.00
_cell.angle_gamma   90.00
#
_symmetry.space_group_name_H-M   'P 1'
#
loop_
_entity.id
_entity.type
_entity.pdbx_description
1 polymer ?
#
loop_
_entity_poly.entity_id
_entity_poly.type
_entity_poly.pdbx_seq_one_letter_code
_entity_poly.pdbx_strand_id
1 'polypeptide(L)'
;MQEKRVREIVLKAMGQAISKTVAIAEIIKNRIPGLHQETTISSTSITDVWEPIEEGLVPLEMTRHVSMISITLSARELNKSSPGYQAPAYIEQPKPQYQYQQRHRQQQHQPDQAPAPVNGVNEGDASGIVVILIYL
;
A
#
# COMPACT_ATOMS: atom_id res chain seq x y z
N MET A 1 16.02 13.72 -8.48
CA MET A 1 14.75 14.03 -7.81
C MET A 1 14.74 13.25 -6.50
N GLN A 2 14.54 13.92 -5.36
CA GLN A 2 14.53 13.27 -4.04
C GLN A 2 13.36 12.29 -3.93
N GLU A 3 13.66 11.00 -3.82
CA GLU A 3 12.69 10.01 -3.36
C GLU A 3 12.46 10.26 -1.87
N LYS A 4 11.33 10.91 -1.54
CA LYS A 4 10.90 11.01 -0.14
C LYS A 4 10.66 9.58 0.36
N ARG A 5 11.43 9.11 1.35
CA ARG A 5 11.14 7.85 2.05
C ARG A 5 9.84 7.99 2.81
N VAL A 6 8.75 7.51 2.21
CA VAL A 6 7.45 7.38 2.88
C VAL A 6 7.60 6.33 3.97
N ARG A 7 7.37 6.72 5.23
CA ARG A 7 7.48 5.82 6.40
C ARG A 7 6.20 5.04 6.66
N GLU A 8 5.07 5.61 6.23
CA GLU A 8 3.74 5.08 6.45
C GLU A 8 2.81 5.47 5.31
N ILE A 9 2.00 4.52 4.87
CA ILE A 9 0.96 4.70 3.85
C ILE A 9 -0.37 4.34 4.48
N VAL A 10 -1.35 5.24 4.38
CA VAL A 10 -2.72 5.00 4.85
C VAL A 10 -3.65 5.01 3.64
N LEU A 11 -4.24 3.86 3.34
CA LEU A 11 -5.22 3.69 2.28
C LEU A 11 -6.61 3.68 2.88
N LYS A 12 -7.46 4.64 2.51
CA LYS A 12 -8.86 4.69 2.95
C LYS A 12 -9.78 4.54 1.76
N ALA A 13 -10.79 3.70 1.88
CA ALA A 13 -11.75 3.49 0.81
C ALA A 13 -13.16 3.24 1.30
N MET A 14 -14.12 3.56 0.43
CA MET A 14 -15.54 3.37 0.66
C MET A 14 -16.18 2.52 -0.44
N GLY A 15 -17.22 1.76 -0.09
CA GLY A 15 -18.10 1.09 -1.05
C GLY A 15 -17.35 0.24 -2.07
N GLN A 16 -17.60 0.48 -3.36
CA GLN A 16 -17.04 -0.31 -4.46
C GLN A 16 -15.50 -0.22 -4.56
N ALA A 17 -14.87 0.77 -3.91
CA ALA A 17 -13.43 0.97 -3.96
C ALA A 17 -12.66 0.05 -3.02
N ILE A 18 -13.34 -0.59 -2.07
CA ILE A 18 -12.73 -1.43 -1.03
C ILE A 18 -11.90 -2.56 -1.66
N SER A 19 -12.49 -3.30 -2.61
CA SER A 19 -11.81 -4.44 -3.26
C SER A 19 -10.51 -4.00 -3.97
N LYS A 20 -10.55 -2.87 -4.69
CA LYS A 20 -9.36 -2.31 -5.37
C LYS A 20 -8.30 -1.87 -4.37
N THR A 21 -8.71 -1.30 -3.24
CA THR A 21 -7.81 -0.80 -2.21
C THR A 21 -7.06 -1.92 -1.51
N VAL A 22 -7.74 -3.04 -1.23
CA VAL A 22 -7.10 -4.26 -0.72
C VAL A 22 -6.06 -4.77 -1.72
N ALA A 23 -6.41 -4.84 -3.02
CA ALA A 23 -5.46 -5.26 -4.06
C ALA A 23 -4.22 -4.36 -4.13
N ILE A 24 -4.38 -3.04 -4.00
CA ILE A 24 -3.26 -2.09 -3.95
C ILE A 24 -2.39 -2.33 -2.71
N ALA A 25 -3.00 -2.54 -1.54
CA ALA A 25 -2.26 -2.86 -0.32
C ALA A 25 -1.40 -4.12 -0.48
N GLU A 26 -1.93 -5.17 -1.10
CA GLU A 26 -1.18 -6.40 -1.39
C GLU A 26 -0.03 -6.16 -2.38
N ILE A 27 -0.25 -5.37 -3.44
CA ILE A 27 0.82 -5.02 -4.38
C ILE A 27 1.96 -4.27 -3.67
N ILE A 28 1.64 -3.34 -2.76
CA ILE A 28 2.64 -2.59 -1.99
C ILE A 28 3.43 -3.53 -1.08
N LYS A 29 2.77 -4.41 -0.32
CA LYS A 29 3.44 -5.39 0.56
C LYS A 29 4.35 -6.35 -0.22
N ASN A 30 3.99 -6.72 -1.44
CA ASN A 30 4.83 -7.57 -2.29
C ASN A 30 6.07 -6.85 -2.83
N ARG A 31 5.99 -5.53 -3.05
CA ARG A 31 7.13 -4.73 -3.54
C ARG A 31 8.06 -4.29 -2.41
N ILE A 32 7.52 -4.11 -1.20
CA ILE A 32 8.26 -3.62 -0.03
C ILE A 32 8.10 -4.64 1.10
N PRO A 33 9.06 -5.58 1.28
CA PRO A 33 9.04 -6.51 2.40
C PRO A 33 9.16 -5.77 3.74
N GLY A 34 8.71 -6.42 4.82
CA GLY A 34 8.89 -5.90 6.18
C GLY A 34 7.84 -4.89 6.63
N LEU A 35 6.77 -4.67 5.85
CA LEU A 35 5.69 -3.76 6.23
C LEU A 35 4.73 -4.40 7.25
N HIS A 36 4.55 -3.74 8.38
CA HIS A 36 3.46 -3.98 9.30
C HIS A 36 2.17 -3.42 8.71
N GLN A 37 1.06 -4.12 8.96
CA GLN A 37 -0.25 -3.69 8.52
C GLN A 37 -1.20 -3.54 9.70
N GLU A 38 -2.05 -2.52 9.64
CA GLU A 38 -3.23 -2.42 10.49
C GLU A 38 -4.47 -2.06 9.67
N THR A 39 -5.50 -2.91 9.75
CA THR A 39 -6.75 -2.75 9.00
C THR A 39 -7.90 -2.45 9.94
N THR A 40 -8.60 -1.35 9.70
CA THR A 40 -9.83 -1.00 10.41
C THR A 40 -10.99 -0.92 9.44
N ILE A 41 -12.17 -1.40 9.87
CA ILE A 41 -13.41 -1.39 9.09
C ILE A 41 -14.42 -0.54 9.86
N SER A 42 -15.17 0.29 9.15
CA SER A 42 -16.22 1.13 9.70
C SER A 42 -17.35 1.28 8.69
N SER A 43 -18.39 2.03 9.03
CA SER A 43 -19.44 2.43 8.09
C SER A 43 -19.73 3.92 8.27
N THR A 44 -20.21 4.57 7.21
CA THR A 44 -20.65 5.96 7.23
C THR A 44 -22.02 6.09 6.54
N SER A 45 -22.81 7.07 6.94
CA SER A 45 -24.11 7.35 6.31
C SER A 45 -23.94 8.44 5.26
N ILE A 46 -24.43 8.20 4.04
CA ILE A 46 -24.50 9.18 2.97
C ILE A 46 -25.97 9.55 2.78
N THR A 47 -26.27 10.84 2.79
CA THR A 47 -27.61 11.37 2.59
C THR A 47 -27.67 12.01 1.20
N ASP A 48 -28.42 11.39 0.30
CA ASP A 48 -28.68 11.91 -1.03
C ASP A 48 -30.01 12.69 -0.97
N VAL A 49 -29.97 13.98 -1.34
CA VAL A 49 -31.15 14.86 -1.36
C VAL A 49 -31.59 15.07 -2.80
N TRP A 50 -32.84 14.74 -3.09
CA TRP A 50 -33.44 14.89 -4.43
C TRP A 50 -34.46 16.03 -4.43
N GLU A 51 -34.24 17.01 -5.29
CA GLU A 51 -35.20 18.09 -5.55
C GLU A 51 -36.35 17.58 -6.43
N PRO A 52 -37.61 17.86 -6.08
CA PRO A 52 -38.74 17.44 -6.89
C PRO A 52 -38.83 18.23 -8.20
N ILE A 53 -39.26 17.55 -9.27
CA ILE A 53 -39.39 18.13 -10.61
C ILE A 53 -40.70 18.96 -10.75
N GLU A 54 -41.64 18.77 -9.82
CA GLU A 54 -42.92 19.48 -9.77
C GLU A 54 -42.96 20.48 -8.60
N GLU A 55 -43.46 21.70 -8.86
CA GLU A 55 -43.64 22.73 -7.84
C GLU A 55 -44.66 22.28 -6.78
N GLY A 56 -44.25 22.22 -5.51
CA GLY A 56 -45.11 21.89 -4.36
C GLY A 56 -44.84 20.54 -3.68
N LEU A 57 -43.91 19.73 -4.19
CA LEU A 57 -43.49 18.48 -3.55
C LEU A 57 -42.36 18.71 -2.52
N VAL A 58 -42.26 17.80 -1.55
CA VAL A 58 -41.21 17.85 -0.51
C VAL A 58 -39.94 17.16 -1.02
N PRO A 59 -38.73 17.72 -0.81
CA PRO A 59 -37.47 17.05 -1.15
C PRO A 59 -37.38 15.66 -0.55
N LEU A 60 -36.93 14.69 -1.36
CA LEU A 60 -36.75 13.32 -0.90
C LEU A 60 -35.32 13.13 -0.40
N GLU A 61 -35.19 12.83 0.89
CA GLU A 61 -33.91 12.43 1.49
C GLU A 61 -33.80 10.91 1.54
N MET A 62 -32.78 10.36 0.92
CA MET A 62 -32.45 8.94 1.01
C MET A 62 -31.12 8.77 1.72
N THR A 63 -31.14 8.11 2.89
CA THR A 63 -29.92 7.77 3.62
C THR A 63 -29.50 6.34 3.32
N ARG A 64 -28.26 6.16 2.87
CA ARG A 64 -27.63 4.85 2.68
C ARG A 64 -26.41 4.69 3.56
N HIS A 65 -26.21 3.49 4.09
CA HIS A 65 -24.98 3.15 4.82
C HIS A 65 -23.94 2.59 3.84
N VAL A 66 -22.73 3.15 3.88
CA VAL A 66 -21.61 2.74 3.05
C VAL A 66 -20.48 2.25 3.94
N SER A 67 -20.01 1.03 3.67
CA SER A 67 -18.86 0.45 4.36
C SER A 67 -17.58 1.19 4.02
N MET A 68 -16.66 1.23 4.98
CA MET A 68 -15.37 1.89 4.91
C MET A 68 -14.27 0.96 5.39
N ILE A 69 -13.11 1.05 4.74
CA ILE A 69 -11.88 0.37 5.15
C ILE A 69 -10.75 1.39 5.27
N SER A 70 -9.88 1.23 6.25
CA SER A 70 -8.61 1.95 6.37
C SER A 70 -7.50 0.93 6.60
N ILE A 71 -6.53 0.89 5.69
CA ILE A 71 -5.36 0.02 5.76
C ILE A 71 -4.13 0.90 5.94
N THR A 72 -3.46 0.76 7.07
CA THR A 72 -2.17 1.40 7.34
C THR A 72 -1.06 0.40 7.07
N LEU A 73 -0.07 0.79 6.27
CA LEU A 73 1.15 0.03 6.00
C LEU A 73 2.35 0.84 6.51
N SER A 74 3.16 0.27 7.38
CA SER A 74 4.29 0.96 8.02
C SER A 74 5.53 0.08 8.09
N ALA A 75 6.71 0.67 7.88
CA ALA A 75 7.98 -0.01 8.13
C ALA A 75 8.30 -0.15 9.63
N ARG A 76 7.53 0.55 10.50
CA ARG A 76 7.65 0.48 11.96
C ARG A 76 6.58 -0.44 12.52
N GLU A 77 6.82 -0.97 13.72
CA GLU A 77 5.81 -1.76 14.41
C GLU A 77 4.55 -0.92 14.68
N LEU A 78 3.40 -1.48 14.31
CA LEU A 78 2.08 -0.96 14.63
C LEU A 78 1.55 -1.63 15.91
N ASN A 79 0.31 -1.32 16.32
CA ASN A 79 -0.26 -1.86 17.54
C ASN A 79 -0.60 -3.35 17.40
N LYS A 80 0.28 -4.22 17.89
CA LYS A 80 0.11 -5.68 17.91
C LYS A 80 -1.13 -6.17 18.67
N SER A 81 -1.70 -5.36 19.56
CA SER A 81 -2.93 -5.71 20.29
C SER A 81 -4.21 -5.40 19.53
N SER A 82 -4.10 -4.72 18.38
CA SER A 82 -5.25 -4.38 17.56
C SER A 82 -5.80 -5.63 16.85
N PRO A 83 -7.12 -5.83 16.79
CA PRO A 83 -7.72 -6.93 16.02
C PRO A 83 -7.42 -6.82 14.52
N GLY A 84 -7.07 -5.62 14.04
CA GLY A 84 -6.73 -5.36 12.65
C GLY A 84 -5.26 -5.55 12.30
N TYR A 85 -4.41 -5.87 13.28
CA TYR A 85 -2.97 -5.95 13.08
C TYR A 85 -2.54 -7.21 12.32
N GLN A 86 -1.60 -7.05 11.40
CA GLN A 86 -0.94 -8.14 10.70
C GLN A 86 0.57 -7.89 10.64
N ALA A 87 1.35 -8.90 11.05
CA ALA A 87 2.79 -8.86 11.02
C ALA A 87 3.33 -8.90 9.56
N PRO A 88 4.55 -8.40 9.31
CA PRO A 88 5.14 -8.45 7.98
C PRO A 88 5.22 -9.87 7.42
N ALA A 89 4.90 -10.00 6.12
CA ALA A 89 5.05 -11.26 5.42
C ALA A 89 6.54 -11.63 5.31
N TYR A 90 6.89 -12.85 5.70
CA TYR A 90 8.21 -13.41 5.44
C TYR A 90 8.31 -13.76 3.96
N ILE A 91 9.01 -12.94 3.18
CA ILE A 91 9.33 -13.29 1.80
C ILE A 91 10.49 -14.29 1.89
N GLU A 92 10.21 -15.59 1.72
CA GLU A 92 11.27 -16.53 1.38
C GLU A 92 12.01 -15.96 0.16
N GLN A 93 13.30 -15.68 0.31
CA GLN A 93 14.12 -15.22 -0.80
C GLN A 93 13.91 -16.20 -1.96
N PRO A 94 13.48 -15.76 -3.16
CA PRO A 94 13.42 -16.64 -4.30
C PRO A 94 14.81 -17.24 -4.47
N LYS A 95 14.91 -18.57 -4.36
CA LYS A 95 16.18 -19.27 -4.50
C LYS A 95 16.85 -18.76 -5.76
N PRO A 96 18.11 -18.27 -5.70
CA PRO A 96 18.79 -17.72 -6.85
C PRO A 96 18.80 -18.74 -7.99
N GLN A 97 17.96 -18.53 -9.00
CA GLN A 97 17.89 -19.35 -10.21
C GLN A 97 19.11 -19.16 -11.13
N TYR A 98 20.13 -18.43 -10.64
CA TYR A 98 21.42 -18.21 -11.29
C TYR A 98 22.19 -19.50 -11.59
N GLN A 99 21.83 -20.64 -11.00
CA GLN A 99 22.59 -21.88 -11.24
C GLN A 99 22.26 -22.56 -12.57
N TYR A 100 21.10 -22.31 -13.18
CA TYR A 100 20.79 -22.84 -14.52
C TYR A 100 21.44 -22.04 -15.65
N GLN A 101 21.56 -20.71 -15.51
CA GLN A 101 22.22 -19.89 -16.54
C GLN A 101 23.76 -19.91 -16.44
N GLN A 102 24.34 -20.13 -15.26
CA GLN A 102 25.79 -20.22 -15.11
C GLN A 102 26.40 -21.45 -15.80
N ARG A 103 25.69 -22.59 -15.86
CA ARG A 103 26.17 -23.78 -16.56
C ARG A 103 26.25 -23.60 -18.09
N HIS A 104 25.46 -22.68 -18.65
CA HIS A 104 25.51 -22.34 -20.07
C HIS A 104 26.51 -21.21 -20.38
N ARG A 105 26.86 -20.38 -19.41
CA ARG A 105 27.83 -19.28 -19.60
C ARG A 105 29.30 -19.68 -19.40
N GLN A 106 29.59 -20.76 -18.69
CA GLN A 106 30.97 -21.24 -18.50
C GLN A 106 31.63 -21.83 -19.77
N GLN A 107 30.90 -21.97 -20.88
CA GLN A 107 31.49 -22.40 -22.17
C GLN A 107 31.98 -21.26 -23.07
N GLN A 108 31.84 -19.97 -22.70
CA GLN A 108 32.33 -18.86 -23.53
C GLN A 108 33.02 -17.74 -22.69
N HIS A 109 34.35 -17.84 -22.63
CA HIS A 109 35.37 -16.78 -22.64
C HIS A 109 35.52 -15.73 -21.49
N GLN A 110 36.72 -15.80 -20.86
CA GLN A 110 37.71 -14.83 -20.30
C GLN A 110 37.34 -13.45 -19.64
N PRO A 111 38.19 -12.96 -18.71
CA PRO A 111 37.84 -11.92 -17.73
C PRO A 111 38.26 -10.51 -18.15
N ASP A 112 37.50 -9.50 -17.72
CA ASP A 112 38.00 -8.12 -17.61
C ASP A 112 37.39 -7.38 -16.40
N GLN A 113 38.07 -6.32 -15.98
CA GLN A 113 38.38 -5.89 -14.60
C GLN A 113 37.24 -5.34 -13.70
N ALA A 114 37.57 -5.26 -12.40
CA ALA A 114 36.70 -4.96 -11.25
C ALA A 114 36.19 -3.49 -11.15
N PRO A 115 34.99 -3.24 -10.57
CA PRO A 115 34.52 -1.89 -10.26
C PRO A 115 35.00 -1.40 -8.88
N ALA A 116 35.34 -0.11 -8.81
CA ALA A 116 35.75 0.61 -7.60
C ALA A 116 34.57 0.89 -6.64
N PRO A 117 34.82 1.06 -5.33
CA PRO A 117 33.77 1.38 -4.35
C PRO A 117 33.49 2.88 -4.30
N VAL A 118 32.22 3.28 -4.40
CA VAL A 118 31.79 4.63 -4.04
C VAL A 118 31.07 4.57 -2.70
N ASN A 119 31.78 5.03 -1.67
CA ASN A 119 31.20 5.38 -0.38
C ASN A 119 30.42 6.69 -0.49
N GLY A 120 29.24 6.74 0.12
CA GLY A 120 28.47 7.97 0.30
C GLY A 120 27.59 7.84 1.54
N VAL A 121 28.04 8.47 2.62
CA VAL A 121 27.38 8.54 3.93
C VAL A 121 26.48 9.78 3.99
N ASN A 122 25.44 9.69 4.82
CA ASN A 122 24.67 10.74 5.52
C ASN A 122 23.30 11.19 4.98
N GLU A 123 22.29 10.78 5.78
CA GLU A 123 21.33 11.57 6.56
C GLU A 123 20.49 12.68 5.92
N GLY A 124 19.19 12.60 6.20
CA GLY A 124 18.19 13.65 5.94
C GLY A 124 16.78 13.15 6.26
N ASP A 125 16.39 13.23 7.54
CA ASP A 125 15.11 12.75 8.04
C ASP A 125 13.97 13.72 7.71
N ALA A 126 13.28 13.49 6.59
CA ALA A 126 12.00 14.11 6.28
C ALA A 126 10.89 13.05 6.40
N SER A 127 10.19 13.04 7.53
CA SER A 127 9.11 12.10 7.82
C SER A 127 7.81 12.56 7.15
N GLY A 128 7.34 11.81 6.15
CA GLY A 128 6.05 12.02 5.51
C GLY A 128 5.13 10.81 5.67
N ILE A 129 3.89 11.05 6.09
CA ILE A 129 2.77 10.11 6.00
C ILE A 129 2.03 10.41 4.70
N VAL A 130 1.74 9.38 3.90
CA VAL A 130 0.94 9.53 2.67
C VAL A 130 -0.44 8.93 2.93
N VAL A 131 -1.47 9.77 2.85
CA VAL A 131 -2.87 9.34 2.96
C VAL A 131 -3.49 9.35 1.57
N ILE A 132 -4.02 8.20 1.14
CA ILE A 132 -4.71 8.04 -0.14
C ILE A 132 -6.18 7.75 0.15
N LEU A 133 -7.05 8.65 -0.28
CA LEU A 133 -8.50 8.50 -0.19
C LEU A 133 -9.05 8.01 -1.52
N ILE A 134 -9.78 6.90 -1.52
CA ILE A 134 -10.36 6.30 -2.71
C ILE A 134 -11.88 6.21 -2.54
N TYR A 135 -12.59 7.08 -3.25
CA TYR A 135 -14.06 7.13 -3.31
C TYR A 135 -14.52 6.71 -4.71
N LEU A 136 -15.67 6.04 -4.80
CA LEU A 136 -16.37 5.73 -6.05
C LEU A 136 -17.81 6.19 -5.95
#